data_AF-A0A9E4P9J2-F1
#
_entry.id   AF-A0A9E4P9J2-F1
#
_cell.length_a   1.000
_cell.length_b   1.000
_cell.length_c   1.000
_cell.angle_alpha   90.00
_cell.angle_beta   90.00
_cell.angle_gamma   90.00
#
_symmetry.space_group_name_H-M   'P 1'
#
loop_
_entity.id
_entity.type
_entity.pdbx_description
1 polymer ?
#
loop_
_entity_poly.entity_id
_entity_poly.type
_entity_poly.pdbx_seq_one_letter_code
_entity_poly.pdbx_strand_id
1 'polypeptide(L)'
;MSQYSTDSGTGFRLTVGTKLVVGFGAVVLAVVATGITSVLLMQSVVGSADRLFTQDLAAEELVSRVQVNMLRLREQTFQYLAAPEQQEPPLRQVRTLETAIAVDLQSLQVRESTTPEQQVLLIRAEVTLEAWYAARDSGPFALAAAGQRLSAIDSAVDGASAAAFASAESALGKFHQSARDQAAQGHDSAAQTVSKSTIVTIALMALVAGIGGATALIITRSVARP
;
A
#
# COMPACT_ATOMS: atom_id res chain seq x y z
N MET A 1 -33.02 -73.24 -14.94
CA MET A 1 -32.55 -73.54 -13.56
C MET A 1 -31.33 -72.67 -13.30
N SER A 2 -31.54 -71.41 -12.93
CA SER A 2 -31.68 -70.89 -11.56
C SER A 2 -30.35 -70.88 -10.81
N GLN A 3 -29.64 -69.77 -11.04
CA GLN A 3 -28.49 -69.26 -10.31
C GLN A 3 -28.88 -68.97 -8.85
N TYR A 4 -28.05 -69.37 -7.89
CA TYR A 4 -27.99 -68.75 -6.57
C TYR A 4 -26.51 -68.52 -6.23
N SER A 5 -26.03 -67.34 -6.61
CA SER A 5 -24.76 -66.79 -6.13
C SER A 5 -25.03 -66.20 -4.76
N THR A 6 -24.63 -66.90 -3.70
CA THR A 6 -24.60 -66.35 -2.34
C THR A 6 -23.44 -65.37 -2.25
N ASP A 7 -23.75 -64.11 -2.52
CA ASP A 7 -22.87 -62.97 -2.30
C ASP A 7 -22.70 -62.78 -0.79
N SER A 8 -21.63 -63.35 -0.23
CA SER A 8 -21.23 -63.19 1.17
C SER A 8 -20.59 -61.82 1.36
N GLY A 9 -21.40 -60.78 1.26
CA GLY A 9 -21.02 -59.43 1.63
C GLY A 9 -20.78 -59.36 3.13
N THR A 10 -19.52 -59.53 3.56
CA THR A 10 -19.06 -59.22 4.92
C THR A 10 -19.12 -57.71 5.12
N GLY A 11 -20.33 -57.19 5.34
CA GLY A 11 -20.53 -55.81 5.76
C GLY A 11 -19.97 -55.64 7.17
N PHE A 12 -18.81 -54.98 7.28
CA PHE A 12 -18.22 -54.60 8.56
C PHE A 12 -19.23 -53.74 9.35
N ARG A 13 -19.95 -54.35 10.31
CA ARG A 13 -20.85 -53.63 11.21
C ARG A 13 -20.03 -52.97 12.31
N LEU A 14 -19.62 -51.72 12.07
CA LEU A 14 -19.01 -50.87 13.10
C LEU A 14 -19.97 -50.69 14.27
N THR A 15 -19.44 -50.83 15.49
CA THR A 15 -20.19 -50.56 16.72
C THR A 15 -20.62 -49.09 16.78
N VAL A 16 -21.72 -48.80 17.48
CA VAL A 16 -22.26 -47.43 17.61
C VAL A 16 -21.21 -46.47 18.18
N GLY A 17 -20.37 -46.95 19.10
CA GLY A 17 -19.25 -46.17 19.67
C GLY A 17 -18.23 -45.74 18.61
N THR A 18 -17.80 -46.63 17.72
CA THR A 18 -16.83 -46.27 16.67
C THR A 18 -17.43 -45.26 15.68
N LYS A 19 -18.73 -45.38 15.36
CA LYS A 19 -19.42 -44.41 14.48
C LYS A 19 -19.47 -43.01 15.11
N LEU A 20 -19.73 -42.92 16.41
CA LEU A 20 -19.72 -41.65 17.16
C LEU A 20 -18.32 -41.03 17.19
N VAL A 21 -17.28 -41.81 17.47
CA VAL A 21 -15.90 -41.32 17.52
C VAL A 21 -15.44 -40.81 16.15
N VAL A 22 -15.75 -41.52 15.06
CA VAL A 22 -15.40 -41.09 13.70
C VAL A 22 -16.14 -39.81 13.31
N GLY A 23 -17.45 -39.75 13.56
CA GLY A 23 -18.26 -38.57 13.26
C GLY A 23 -17.82 -37.32 14.04
N PHE A 24 -17.63 -37.47 15.35
CA PHE A 24 -17.15 -36.39 16.20
C PHE A 24 -15.71 -35.99 15.85
N GLY A 25 -14.82 -36.95 15.61
CA GLY A 25 -13.44 -36.71 15.21
C GLY A 25 -13.34 -35.92 13.89
N ALA A 26 -14.17 -36.24 12.90
CA ALA A 26 -14.22 -35.50 11.63
C ALA A 26 -14.66 -34.04 11.84
N VAL A 27 -15.67 -33.79 12.68
CA VAL A 27 -16.12 -32.43 13.02
C VAL A 27 -15.02 -31.65 13.75
N VAL A 28 -14.38 -32.26 14.75
CA VAL A 28 -13.26 -31.63 15.48
C VAL A 28 -12.13 -31.27 14.52
N LEU A 29 -11.73 -32.18 13.64
CA LEU A 29 -10.66 -31.93 12.67
C LEU A 29 -11.02 -30.79 11.71
N ALA A 30 -12.27 -30.73 11.25
CA ALA A 30 -12.74 -29.65 10.39
C ALA A 30 -12.79 -28.29 11.11
N VAL A 31 -13.17 -28.26 12.40
CA VAL A 31 -13.13 -27.04 13.24
C VAL A 31 -11.68 -26.58 13.43
N VAL A 32 -10.75 -27.49 13.73
CA VAL A 32 -9.32 -27.17 13.86
C VAL A 32 -8.75 -26.63 12.55
N ALA A 33 -9.03 -27.27 11.42
CA ALA A 33 -8.59 -26.81 10.11
C ALA A 33 -9.13 -25.39 9.78
N THR A 34 -10.39 -25.12 10.13
CA THR A 34 -11.01 -23.80 9.98
C THR A 34 -10.33 -22.76 10.87
N GLY A 35 -10.02 -23.12 12.12
CA GLY A 35 -9.29 -22.27 13.05
C GLY A 35 -7.89 -21.91 12.55
N ILE A 36 -7.11 -22.89 12.09
CA ILE A 36 -5.77 -22.68 11.51
C ILE A 36 -5.85 -21.76 10.30
N THR A 37 -6.79 -22.03 9.38
CA THR A 37 -7.00 -21.20 8.19
C THR A 37 -7.33 -19.77 8.59
N SER A 38 -8.22 -19.58 9.56
CA SER A 38 -8.62 -18.23 10.03
C SER A 38 -7.44 -17.45 10.62
N VAL A 39 -6.54 -18.11 11.36
CA VAL A 39 -5.32 -17.49 11.90
C VAL A 39 -4.36 -17.06 10.78
N LEU A 40 -4.09 -17.94 9.82
CA LEU A 40 -3.22 -17.62 8.68
C LEU A 40 -3.76 -16.44 7.86
N LEU A 41 -5.07 -16.38 7.69
CA LEU A 41 -5.75 -15.28 7.00
C LEU A 41 -5.63 -13.96 7.77
N MET A 42 -5.85 -13.99 9.08
CA MET A 42 -5.69 -12.81 9.93
C MET A 42 -4.25 -12.28 9.87
N GLN A 43 -3.25 -13.17 9.89
CA GLN A 43 -1.85 -12.78 9.75
C GLN A 43 -1.56 -12.09 8.40
N SER A 44 -2.13 -12.60 7.30
CA SER A 44 -2.01 -11.97 5.99
C SER A 44 -2.66 -10.59 5.93
N VAL A 45 -3.83 -10.42 6.56
CA VAL A 45 -4.54 -9.13 6.61
C VAL A 45 -3.77 -8.14 7.46
N VAL A 46 -3.30 -8.54 8.65
CA VAL A 46 -2.47 -7.70 9.53
C VAL A 46 -1.19 -7.28 8.83
N GLY A 47 -0.48 -8.20 8.17
CA GLY A 47 0.73 -7.86 7.41
C GLY A 47 0.46 -6.90 6.25
N SER A 48 -0.68 -7.04 5.57
CA SER A 48 -1.06 -6.11 4.48
C SER A 48 -1.44 -4.73 5.01
N ALA A 49 -2.16 -4.66 6.13
CA ALA A 49 -2.55 -3.42 6.78
C ALA A 49 -1.33 -2.68 7.36
N ASP A 50 -0.41 -3.42 7.99
CA ASP A 50 0.85 -2.88 8.50
C ASP A 50 1.70 -2.33 7.35
N ARG A 51 1.80 -3.06 6.23
CA ARG A 51 2.48 -2.57 5.03
C ARG A 51 1.85 -1.28 4.49
N LEU A 52 0.53 -1.27 4.31
CA LEU A 52 -0.19 -0.11 3.80
C LEU A 52 0.03 1.13 4.69
N PHE A 53 -0.01 0.95 6.03
CA PHE A 53 0.14 2.06 6.97
C PHE A 53 1.60 2.51 7.12
N THR A 54 2.53 1.59 7.35
CA THR A 54 3.93 1.93 7.66
C THR A 54 4.75 2.25 6.41
N GLN A 55 4.40 1.65 5.26
CA GLN A 55 5.15 1.81 4.01
C GLN A 55 4.50 2.81 3.08
N ASP A 56 3.24 2.61 2.71
CA ASP A 56 2.63 3.37 1.61
C ASP A 56 2.16 4.76 2.07
N LEU A 57 1.43 4.83 3.19
CA LEU A 57 0.94 6.11 3.72
C LEU A 57 2.09 7.03 4.14
N ALA A 58 3.13 6.48 4.78
CA ALA A 58 4.29 7.27 5.18
C ALA A 58 5.10 7.77 3.97
N ALA A 59 5.15 7.01 2.86
CA ALA A 59 5.75 7.50 1.61
C ALA A 59 4.89 8.61 0.99
N GLU A 60 3.57 8.47 0.98
CA GLU A 60 2.65 9.50 0.51
C GLU A 60 2.78 10.81 1.31
N GLU A 61 2.87 10.71 2.63
CA GLU A 61 3.09 11.86 3.52
C GLU A 61 4.41 12.57 3.19
N LEU A 62 5.50 11.82 3.04
CA LEU A 62 6.81 12.35 2.66
C LEU A 62 6.76 13.12 1.34
N VAL A 63 6.14 12.54 0.30
CA VAL A 63 6.00 13.19 -1.01
C VAL A 63 5.16 14.47 -0.91
N SER A 64 4.07 14.42 -0.15
CA SER A 64 3.22 15.57 0.10
C SER A 64 3.99 16.70 0.81
N ARG A 65 4.82 16.37 1.81
CA ARG A 65 5.69 17.34 2.47
C ARG A 65 6.71 17.95 1.51
N VAL A 66 7.34 17.16 0.65
CA VAL A 66 8.25 17.67 -0.39
C VAL A 66 7.50 18.66 -1.30
N GLN A 67 6.32 18.29 -1.81
CA GLN A 67 5.52 19.14 -2.70
C GLN A 67 5.11 20.45 -2.01
N VAL A 68 4.60 20.39 -0.77
CA VAL A 68 4.24 21.57 0.01
C VAL A 68 5.46 22.46 0.26
N ASN A 69 6.61 21.87 0.61
CA ASN A 69 7.83 22.63 0.85
C ASN A 69 8.37 23.25 -0.44
N MET A 70 8.25 22.59 -1.60
CA MET A 70 8.58 23.19 -2.90
C MET A 70 7.71 24.42 -3.21
N LEU A 71 6.40 24.33 -2.97
CA LEU A 71 5.48 25.46 -3.16
C LEU A 71 5.79 26.61 -2.21
N ARG A 72 6.06 26.32 -0.93
CA ARG A 72 6.51 27.31 0.05
C ARG A 72 7.85 27.93 -0.34
N LEU A 73 8.77 27.15 -0.89
CA LEU A 73 10.06 27.63 -1.35
C LEU A 73 9.90 28.60 -2.52
N ARG A 74 8.97 28.31 -3.44
CA ARG A 74 8.59 29.22 -4.52
C ARG A 74 7.91 30.48 -3.98
N GLU A 75 7.04 30.36 -2.99
CA GLU A 75 6.43 31.50 -2.29
C GLU A 75 7.51 32.40 -1.66
N GLN A 76 8.46 31.83 -0.90
CA GLN A 76 9.56 32.58 -0.29
C GLN A 76 10.45 33.27 -1.34
N THR A 77 10.62 32.63 -2.50
CA THR A 77 11.30 33.25 -3.65
C THR A 77 10.55 34.51 -4.10
N PHE A 78 9.22 34.45 -4.27
CA PHE A 78 8.44 35.62 -4.62
C PHE A 78 8.42 36.70 -3.53
N GLN A 79 8.37 36.31 -2.25
CA GLN A 79 8.45 37.26 -1.13
C GLN A 79 9.79 38.01 -1.13
N TYR A 80 10.90 37.30 -1.37
CA TYR A 80 12.22 37.91 -1.54
C TYR A 80 12.22 38.96 -2.67
N LEU A 81 11.63 38.63 -3.82
CA LEU A 81 11.54 39.55 -4.97
C LEU A 81 10.60 40.74 -4.71
N ALA A 82 9.56 40.54 -3.89
CA ALA A 82 8.56 41.55 -3.57
C ALA A 82 9.03 42.57 -2.51
N ALA A 83 9.92 42.17 -1.60
CA ALA A 83 10.38 43.00 -0.49
C ALA A 83 11.92 42.96 -0.35
N PRO A 84 12.67 43.57 -1.27
CA PRO A 84 14.14 43.53 -1.27
C PRO A 84 14.79 44.25 -0.08
N GLU A 85 14.05 44.97 0.75
CA GLU A 85 14.59 45.56 1.99
C GLU A 85 14.49 44.59 3.19
N GLN A 86 13.77 43.48 3.02
CA GLN A 86 13.55 42.44 4.03
C GLN A 86 14.08 41.09 3.54
N GLN A 87 15.25 41.06 2.89
CA GLN A 87 15.79 39.87 2.21
C GLN A 87 16.29 38.76 3.15
N GLU A 88 16.79 39.12 4.33
CA GLU A 88 17.39 38.19 5.29
C GLU A 88 16.43 37.09 5.79
N PRO A 89 15.19 37.40 6.23
CA PRO A 89 14.24 36.37 6.64
C PRO A 89 13.84 35.39 5.52
N PRO A 90 13.45 35.81 4.31
CA PRO A 90 13.15 34.90 3.20
C PRO A 90 14.31 33.99 2.81
N LEU A 91 15.55 34.51 2.74
CA LEU A 91 16.72 33.67 2.39
C LEU A 91 17.01 32.59 3.44
N ARG A 92 16.83 32.89 4.72
CA ARG A 92 16.94 31.87 5.78
C ARG A 92 15.86 30.80 5.64
N GLN A 93 14.62 31.20 5.37
CA GLN A 93 13.53 30.24 5.15
C GLN A 93 13.76 29.38 3.90
N VAL A 94 14.29 29.95 2.82
CA VAL A 94 14.72 29.23 1.62
C VAL A 94 15.67 28.08 1.97
N ARG A 95 16.74 28.36 2.73
CA ARG A 95 17.71 27.32 3.14
C ARG A 95 17.11 26.26 4.06
N THR A 96 16.22 26.65 4.97
CA THR A 96 15.50 25.70 5.83
C THR A 96 14.62 24.76 5.02
N LEU A 97 13.88 25.30 4.05
CA LEU A 97 13.00 24.51 3.18
C LEU A 97 13.80 23.59 2.26
N GLU A 98 14.91 24.05 1.69
CA GLU A 98 15.82 23.21 0.89
C GLU A 98 16.35 22.02 1.70
N THR A 99 16.76 22.27 2.94
CA THR A 99 17.24 21.22 3.85
C THR A 99 16.13 20.24 4.16
N ALA A 100 14.91 20.71 4.46
CA ALA A 100 13.77 19.85 4.74
C ALA A 100 13.40 18.98 3.53
N ILE A 101 13.41 19.55 2.32
CA ILE A 101 13.18 18.81 1.08
C ILE A 101 14.25 17.73 0.88
N ALA A 102 15.53 18.06 1.08
CA ALA A 102 16.62 17.10 0.94
C ALA A 102 16.49 15.93 1.94
N VAL A 103 16.12 16.22 3.19
CA VAL A 103 15.89 15.19 4.22
C VAL A 103 14.71 14.29 3.87
N ASP A 104 13.59 14.86 3.40
CA ASP A 104 12.42 14.07 3.00
C ASP A 104 12.71 13.22 1.75
N LEU A 105 13.45 13.74 0.76
CA LEU A 105 13.89 12.98 -0.43
C LEU A 105 14.85 11.84 -0.06
N GLN A 106 15.84 12.10 0.80
CA GLN A 106 16.73 11.06 1.30
C GLN A 106 15.94 9.98 2.06
N SER A 107 14.95 10.40 2.85
CA SER A 107 14.06 9.48 3.57
C SER A 107 13.24 8.62 2.60
N LEU A 108 12.86 9.12 1.42
CA LEU A 108 12.22 8.32 0.38
C LEU A 108 13.18 7.32 -0.29
N GLN A 109 14.44 7.71 -0.50
CA GLN A 109 15.46 6.86 -1.15
C GLN A 109 15.81 5.61 -0.34
N VAL A 110 15.86 5.72 0.99
CA VAL A 110 16.31 4.62 1.87
C VAL A 110 15.17 3.66 2.26
N ARG A 111 13.95 3.87 1.77
CA ARG A 111 12.79 3.03 2.10
C ARG A 111 12.82 1.73 1.33
N GLU A 112 12.63 0.62 2.05
CA GLU A 112 12.56 -0.72 1.47
C GLU A 112 11.37 -0.91 0.51
N SER A 113 10.31 -0.12 0.67
CA SER A 113 9.12 -0.19 -0.18
C SER A 113 9.29 0.47 -1.55
N THR A 114 10.34 1.28 -1.72
CA THR A 114 10.63 2.00 -2.97
C THR A 114 11.07 1.01 -4.05
N THR A 115 10.27 0.90 -5.11
CA THR A 115 10.58 0.03 -6.26
C THR A 115 11.72 0.59 -7.11
N PRO A 116 12.40 -0.24 -7.93
CA PRO A 116 13.43 0.25 -8.86
C PRO A 116 12.92 1.35 -9.81
N GLU A 117 11.67 1.26 -10.28
CA GLU A 117 11.06 2.28 -11.13
C GLU A 117 10.87 3.60 -10.36
N GLN A 118 10.32 3.52 -9.14
CA GLN A 118 10.19 4.68 -8.27
C GLN A 118 11.54 5.31 -7.94
N GLN A 119 12.59 4.51 -7.75
CA GLN A 119 13.95 5.03 -7.53
C GLN A 119 14.43 5.88 -8.72
N VAL A 120 14.18 5.43 -9.95
CA VAL A 120 14.51 6.21 -11.16
C VAL A 120 13.70 7.51 -11.23
N LEU A 121 12.42 7.47 -10.88
CA LEU A 121 11.56 8.66 -10.83
C LEU A 121 12.01 9.64 -9.73
N LEU A 122 12.43 9.14 -8.58
CA LEU A 122 12.93 9.94 -7.46
C LEU A 122 14.25 10.63 -7.82
N ILE A 123 15.20 9.90 -8.40
CA ILE A 123 16.45 10.47 -8.92
C ILE A 123 16.15 11.57 -9.97
N ARG A 124 15.18 11.32 -10.86
CA ARG A 124 14.78 12.35 -11.83
C ARG A 124 14.20 13.58 -11.14
N ALA A 125 13.37 13.41 -10.11
CA ALA A 125 12.81 14.51 -9.34
C ALA A 125 13.92 15.35 -8.68
N GLU A 126 14.91 14.70 -8.05
CA GLU A 126 16.09 15.35 -7.48
C GLU A 126 16.87 16.16 -8.51
N VAL A 127 17.21 15.56 -9.65
CA VAL A 127 17.95 16.26 -10.73
C VAL A 127 17.17 17.48 -11.23
N THR A 128 15.85 17.37 -11.43
CA THR A 128 15.03 18.50 -11.87
C THR A 128 14.87 19.58 -10.80
N LEU A 129 14.87 19.18 -9.53
CA LEU A 129 14.79 20.08 -8.39
C LEU A 129 16.10 20.88 -8.24
N GLU A 130 17.25 20.23 -8.36
CA GLU A 130 18.56 20.89 -8.38
C GLU A 130 18.68 21.86 -9.56
N ALA A 131 18.20 21.46 -10.74
CA ALA A 131 18.15 22.33 -11.91
C ALA A 131 17.26 23.57 -11.67
N TRP A 132 16.15 23.43 -10.95
CA TRP A 132 15.34 24.56 -10.54
C TRP A 132 16.07 25.47 -9.55
N TYR A 133 16.75 24.93 -8.54
CA TYR A 133 17.55 25.73 -7.60
C TYR A 133 18.62 26.55 -8.33
N ALA A 134 19.35 25.93 -9.26
CA ALA A 134 20.34 26.61 -10.08
C ALA A 134 19.70 27.73 -10.92
N ALA A 135 18.59 27.46 -11.61
CA ALA A 135 17.91 28.45 -12.44
C ALA A 135 17.30 29.61 -11.63
N ARG A 136 16.78 29.33 -10.43
CA ARG A 136 16.28 30.33 -9.49
C ARG A 136 17.41 31.26 -9.01
N ASP A 137 18.55 30.67 -8.66
CA ASP A 137 19.69 31.41 -8.11
C ASP A 137 20.38 32.26 -9.20
N SER A 138 20.58 31.70 -10.40
CA SER A 138 21.19 32.41 -11.52
C SER A 138 20.25 33.40 -12.22
N GLY A 139 18.94 33.26 -12.05
CA GLY A 139 17.93 34.12 -12.67
C GLY A 139 17.35 35.10 -11.66
N PRO A 140 16.18 34.81 -11.06
CA PRO A 140 15.49 35.70 -10.14
C PRO A 140 16.36 36.33 -9.05
N PHE A 141 17.16 35.53 -8.32
CA PHE A 141 17.98 36.08 -7.24
C PHE A 141 19.13 36.94 -7.74
N ALA A 142 19.86 36.50 -8.77
CA ALA A 142 20.93 37.30 -9.37
C ALA A 142 20.42 38.64 -9.96
N LEU A 143 19.29 38.61 -10.66
CA LEU A 143 18.68 39.82 -11.23
C LEU A 143 18.19 40.78 -10.14
N ALA A 144 17.60 40.26 -9.06
CA ALA A 144 17.19 41.06 -7.92
C ALA A 144 18.39 41.69 -7.20
N ALA A 145 19.47 40.94 -6.99
CA ALA A 145 20.72 41.44 -6.42
C ALA A 145 21.38 42.52 -7.28
N ALA A 146 21.19 42.46 -8.60
CA ALA A 146 21.62 43.48 -9.56
C ALA A 146 20.68 44.70 -9.64
N GLY A 147 19.62 44.77 -8.82
CA GLY A 147 18.63 45.85 -8.82
C GLY A 147 17.62 45.78 -9.98
N GLN A 148 17.64 44.73 -10.79
CA GLN A 148 16.77 44.55 -11.97
C GLN A 148 15.45 43.87 -11.58
N ARG A 149 14.66 44.52 -10.73
CA ARG A 149 13.49 43.91 -10.10
C ARG A 149 12.43 43.38 -11.08
N LEU A 150 12.08 44.14 -12.12
CA LEU A 150 11.08 43.70 -13.10
C LEU A 150 11.56 42.47 -13.87
N SER A 151 12.82 42.46 -14.31
CA SER A 151 13.45 41.30 -14.96
C SER A 151 13.53 40.09 -14.02
N ALA A 152 13.78 40.30 -12.73
CA ALA A 152 13.82 39.24 -11.74
C ALA A 152 12.44 38.56 -11.56
N ILE A 153 11.37 39.35 -11.51
CA ILE A 153 9.99 38.86 -11.43
C ILE A 153 9.62 38.12 -12.72
N ASP A 154 9.88 38.72 -13.87
CA ASP A 154 9.65 38.10 -15.19
C ASP A 154 10.37 36.75 -15.31
N SER A 155 11.64 36.70 -14.88
CA SER A 155 12.41 35.45 -14.86
C SER A 155 11.84 34.39 -13.91
N ALA A 156 11.14 34.78 -12.85
CA ALA A 156 10.55 33.87 -11.86
C ALA A 156 9.16 33.36 -12.26
N VAL A 157 8.42 34.16 -13.03
CA VAL A 157 7.04 33.86 -13.47
C VAL A 157 7.04 33.13 -14.80
N ASP A 158 7.79 33.63 -15.79
CA ASP A 158 7.75 33.16 -17.18
C ASP A 158 9.12 32.72 -17.73
N GLY A 159 10.20 32.99 -17.01
CA GLY A 159 11.56 32.66 -17.44
C GLY A 159 12.01 31.21 -17.19
N ALA A 160 13.32 30.98 -17.33
CA ALA A 160 13.94 29.66 -17.17
C ALA A 160 13.69 29.05 -15.77
N SER A 161 13.63 29.88 -14.71
CA SER A 161 13.31 29.39 -13.36
C SER A 161 11.88 28.85 -13.26
N ALA A 162 10.91 29.44 -13.96
CA ALA A 162 9.53 28.98 -13.95
C ALA A 162 9.39 27.64 -14.69
N ALA A 163 10.02 27.52 -15.86
CA ALA A 163 10.07 26.27 -16.62
C ALA A 163 10.76 25.15 -15.82
N ALA A 164 11.87 25.45 -15.13
CA ALA A 164 12.56 24.49 -14.28
C ALA A 164 11.70 24.05 -13.09
N PHE A 165 10.96 24.97 -12.45
CA PHE A 165 10.01 24.62 -11.40
C PHE A 165 8.92 23.66 -11.91
N ALA A 166 8.31 23.96 -13.05
CA ALA A 166 7.28 23.10 -13.64
C ALA A 166 7.81 21.70 -13.99
N SER A 167 9.07 21.61 -14.44
CA SER A 167 9.76 20.35 -14.67
C SER A 167 9.95 19.56 -13.37
N ALA A 168 10.40 20.21 -12.30
CA ALA A 168 10.56 19.60 -10.99
C ALA A 168 9.24 19.11 -10.39
N GLU A 169 8.19 19.95 -10.46
CA GLU A 169 6.85 19.59 -10.01
C GLU A 169 6.29 18.40 -10.81
N SER A 170 6.47 18.38 -12.14
CA SER A 170 6.05 17.27 -12.99
C SER A 170 6.79 15.97 -12.65
N ALA A 171 8.10 16.04 -12.41
CA ALA A 171 8.91 14.88 -12.05
C ALA A 171 8.48 14.30 -10.69
N LEU A 172 8.29 15.15 -9.68
CA LEU A 172 7.77 14.73 -8.38
C LEU A 172 6.34 14.18 -8.50
N GLY A 173 5.49 14.78 -9.32
CA GLY A 173 4.13 14.30 -9.58
C GLY A 173 4.11 12.90 -10.19
N LYS A 174 5.06 12.55 -11.07
CA LYS A 174 5.20 11.19 -11.61
C LYS A 174 5.61 10.18 -10.53
N PHE A 175 6.54 10.55 -9.65
CA PHE A 175 6.87 9.72 -8.49
C PHE A 175 5.65 9.51 -7.59
N HIS A 176 4.93 10.58 -7.27
CA HIS A 176 3.72 10.54 -6.46
C HIS A 176 2.65 9.61 -7.07
N GLN A 177 2.40 9.73 -8.37
CA GLN A 177 1.44 8.87 -9.07
C GLN A 177 1.86 7.40 -9.00
N SER A 178 3.14 7.09 -9.25
CA SER A 178 3.66 5.72 -9.15
C SER A 178 3.52 5.15 -7.73
N ALA A 179 3.75 5.96 -6.69
CA ALA A 179 3.52 5.56 -5.30
C ALA A 179 2.04 5.25 -5.02
N ARG A 180 1.12 6.07 -5.52
CA ARG A 180 -0.33 5.84 -5.40
C ARG A 180 -0.79 4.60 -6.15
N ASP A 181 -0.27 4.36 -7.35
CA ASP A 181 -0.59 3.18 -8.14
C ASP A 181 -0.12 1.90 -7.43
N GLN A 182 1.07 1.93 -6.81
CA GLN A 182 1.55 0.81 -6.00
C GLN A 182 0.66 0.56 -4.78
N ALA A 183 0.27 1.62 -4.05
CA ALA A 183 -0.63 1.50 -2.90
C ALA A 183 -2.00 0.95 -3.31
N ALA A 184 -2.54 1.39 -4.46
CA ALA A 184 -3.79 0.86 -5.01
C ALA A 184 -3.69 -0.62 -5.37
N GLN A 185 -2.60 -1.05 -6.01
CA GLN A 185 -2.35 -2.47 -6.30
C GLN A 185 -2.23 -3.31 -5.02
N GLY A 186 -1.61 -2.76 -3.97
CA GLY A 186 -1.54 -3.37 -2.65
C GLY A 186 -2.92 -3.55 -2.03
N HIS A 187 -3.76 -2.51 -2.08
CA HIS A 187 -5.14 -2.54 -1.61
C HIS A 187 -5.99 -3.58 -2.38
N ASP A 188 -5.91 -3.60 -3.71
CA ASP A 188 -6.68 -4.53 -4.54
C ASP A 188 -6.24 -5.98 -4.31
N SER A 189 -4.95 -6.22 -4.10
CA SER A 189 -4.41 -7.54 -3.74
C SER A 189 -4.91 -7.99 -2.37
N ALA A 190 -4.99 -7.08 -1.39
CA ALA A 190 -5.56 -7.36 -0.08
C ALA A 190 -7.06 -7.67 -0.18
N ALA A 191 -7.82 -6.89 -0.96
CA ALA A 191 -9.25 -7.11 -1.17
C ALA A 191 -9.54 -8.47 -1.85
N GLN A 192 -8.76 -8.84 -2.87
CA GLN A 192 -8.86 -10.16 -3.51
C GLN A 192 -8.53 -11.29 -2.52
N THR A 193 -7.53 -11.09 -1.67
CA THR A 193 -7.17 -12.06 -0.63
C THR A 193 -8.33 -12.25 0.35
N VAL A 194 -8.93 -11.16 0.84
CA VAL A 194 -10.11 -11.21 1.72
C VAL A 194 -11.29 -11.91 1.03
N SER A 195 -11.57 -11.60 -0.23
CA SER A 195 -12.67 -12.24 -0.97
C SER A 195 -12.49 -13.75 -1.12
N LYS A 196 -11.31 -14.20 -1.58
CA LYS A 196 -10.97 -15.64 -1.68
C LYS A 196 -11.08 -16.33 -0.32
N SER A 197 -10.63 -15.64 0.73
CA SER A 197 -10.67 -16.14 2.11
C SER A 197 -12.09 -16.35 2.61
N THR A 198 -12.98 -15.39 2.35
CA THR A 198 -14.40 -15.49 2.69
C THR A 198 -15.06 -16.68 1.98
N ILE A 199 -14.77 -16.87 0.68
CA ILE A 199 -15.30 -18.01 -0.08
C ILE A 199 -14.82 -19.33 0.51
N VAL A 200 -13.52 -19.45 0.83
CA VAL A 200 -12.95 -20.66 1.44
C VAL A 200 -13.58 -20.93 2.82
N THR A 201 -13.75 -19.92 3.65
CA THR A 201 -14.38 -20.06 4.97
C THR A 201 -15.85 -20.49 4.85
N ILE A 202 -16.61 -19.88 3.94
CA ILE A 202 -18.00 -20.28 3.67
C ILE A 202 -18.06 -21.73 3.17
N ALA A 203 -17.18 -22.12 2.25
CA ALA A 203 -17.11 -23.48 1.73
C ALA A 203 -16.77 -24.50 2.83
N LEU A 204 -15.84 -24.17 3.73
CA LEU A 204 -15.50 -25.01 4.89
C LEU A 204 -16.67 -25.11 5.87
N MET A 205 -17.35 -24.01 6.18
CA MET A 205 -18.54 -24.03 7.04
C MET A 205 -19.67 -24.87 6.43
N ALA A 206 -19.91 -24.75 5.12
CA ALA A 206 -20.89 -25.56 4.41
C ALA A 206 -20.52 -27.05 4.42
N LEU A 207 -19.24 -27.39 4.26
CA LEU A 207 -18.73 -28.75 4.36
C LEU A 207 -18.95 -29.32 5.78
N VAL A 208 -18.59 -28.56 6.81
CA VAL A 208 -18.77 -28.95 8.23
C VAL A 208 -20.25 -29.17 8.53
N ALA A 209 -21.12 -28.24 8.11
CA ALA A 209 -22.57 -28.36 8.30
C ALA A 209 -23.14 -29.58 7.56
N GLY A 210 -22.65 -29.85 6.34
CA GLY A 210 -23.03 -31.02 5.56
C GLY A 210 -22.63 -32.34 6.23
N ILE A 211 -21.37 -32.44 6.69
CA ILE A 211 -20.87 -33.62 7.42
C ILE A 211 -21.64 -33.80 8.74
N GLY A 212 -21.84 -32.72 9.50
CA GLY A 212 -22.61 -32.75 10.75
C GLY A 212 -24.05 -33.20 10.53
N GLY A 213 -24.73 -32.65 9.51
CA GLY A 213 -26.09 -33.04 9.15
C GLY A 213 -26.20 -34.49 8.69
N ALA A 214 -25.28 -34.95 7.82
CA ALA A 214 -25.24 -36.34 7.37
C ALA A 214 -25.01 -37.31 8.54
N THR A 215 -24.08 -36.97 9.44
CA THR A 215 -23.78 -37.77 10.64
C THR A 215 -24.98 -37.84 11.58
N ALA A 216 -25.64 -36.69 11.83
CA ALA A 216 -26.84 -36.63 12.65
C ALA A 216 -27.94 -37.53 12.07
N LEU A 217 -28.21 -37.45 10.76
CA LEU A 217 -29.20 -38.29 10.08
C LEU A 217 -28.88 -39.79 10.18
N ILE A 218 -27.61 -40.18 10.02
CA ILE A 218 -27.16 -41.59 10.15
C ILE A 218 -27.40 -42.09 11.58
N ILE A 219 -27.02 -41.30 12.59
CA ILE A 219 -27.21 -41.65 14.00
C ILE A 219 -28.71 -41.78 14.30
N THR A 220 -29.52 -40.77 13.95
CA THR A 220 -30.98 -40.78 14.16
C THR A 220 -31.62 -42.00 13.51
N ARG A 221 -31.25 -42.34 12.27
CA ARG A 221 -31.75 -43.56 11.62
C ARG A 221 -31.33 -44.84 12.33
N SER A 222 -30.08 -44.93 12.80
CA SER A 222 -29.58 -46.13 13.47
C SER A 222 -30.23 -46.37 14.84
N VAL A 223 -30.63 -45.31 15.54
CA VAL A 223 -31.31 -45.42 16.84
C VAL A 223 -32.80 -45.66 16.65
N ALA A 224 -33.43 -44.99 15.69
CA ALA A 224 -34.87 -45.12 15.44
C ALA A 224 -35.28 -46.43 14.72
N ARG A 225 -34.32 -47.12 14.09
CA ARG A 225 -34.51 -48.43 13.44
C ARG A 225 -33.39 -49.38 13.87
N PRO A 226 -33.51 -50.02 15.05
CA PRO A 226 -32.53 -50.98 15.55
C PRO A 226 -32.39 -52.21 14.65
#